data_AF-X1E7T7-F1
#
_entry.id   AF-X1E7T7-F1
#
_cell.length_a   1.000
_cell.length_b   1.000
_cell.length_c   1.000
_cell.angle_alpha   90.00
_cell.angle_beta   90.00
_cell.angle_gamma   90.00
#
_symmetry.space_group_name_H-M   'P 1'
#
loop_
_entity.id
_entity.type
_entity.pdbx_description
1 polymer ?
#
loop_
_entity_poly.entity_id
_entity_poly.type
_entity_poly.pdbx_seq_one_letter_code
_entity_poly.pdbx_strand_id
1 'polypeptide(L)'
;MSVTTQIADKPARSKYKWTPEELEYLSNHYGLVSDETIAYNLDRSVYGVAWAAHKLKRRRKDNFYTATELARTLGIAKPERVIGWVRRGWLKCRKGPLRAGLNTVWVFNEKTVVKFLRQRPWL
;
A
#
# COMPACT_ATOMS: atom_id res chain seq x y z
N MET A 1 -17.88 -24.60 12.72
CA MET A 1 -18.53 -23.27 12.69
C MET A 1 -17.94 -22.51 11.51
N SER A 2 -18.63 -22.51 10.36
CA SER A 2 -18.15 -21.86 9.15
C SER A 2 -18.44 -20.37 9.23
N VAL A 3 -17.39 -19.54 9.26
CA VAL A 3 -17.50 -18.09 9.21
C VAL A 3 -17.83 -17.71 7.77
N THR A 4 -19.11 -17.54 7.47
CA THR A 4 -19.57 -16.94 6.21
C THR A 4 -19.16 -15.48 6.23
N THR A 5 -18.08 -15.13 5.55
CA THR A 5 -17.72 -13.74 5.26
C THR A 5 -18.88 -13.11 4.49
N GLN A 6 -19.65 -12.26 5.16
CA GLN A 6 -20.66 -11.43 4.48
C GLN A 6 -19.92 -10.49 3.53
N ILE A 7 -20.09 -10.72 2.23
CA ILE A 7 -19.70 -9.77 1.20
C ILE A 7 -20.72 -8.64 1.33
N ALA A 8 -20.28 -7.48 1.83
CA ALA A 8 -21.13 -6.30 1.96
C ALA A 8 -21.89 -6.04 0.65
N ASP A 9 -23.18 -5.71 0.75
CA ASP A 9 -24.03 -5.41 -0.40
C ASP A 9 -23.35 -4.40 -1.32
N LYS A 10 -23.18 -4.80 -2.59
CA LYS A 10 -22.51 -4.01 -3.61
C LYS A 10 -23.32 -2.72 -3.85
N PRO A 11 -22.72 -1.52 -3.77
CA PRO A 11 -23.49 -0.28 -3.86
C PRO A 11 -24.22 -0.18 -5.21
N ALA A 12 -25.50 0.19 -5.16
CA ALA A 12 -26.33 0.35 -6.36
C ALA A 12 -25.77 1.44 -7.27
N ARG A 13 -25.52 1.10 -8.54
CA ARG A 13 -24.80 1.93 -9.50
C ARG A 13 -25.61 3.17 -9.92
N SER A 14 -25.15 4.35 -9.53
CA SER A 14 -25.50 5.59 -10.21
C SER A 14 -24.68 5.70 -11.50
N LYS A 15 -25.33 5.60 -12.67
CA LYS A 15 -24.66 5.63 -13.99
C LYS A 15 -23.75 6.86 -14.20
N TYR A 16 -23.97 7.97 -13.47
CA TYR A 16 -23.28 9.24 -13.73
C TYR A 16 -22.66 9.93 -12.51
N LYS A 17 -23.12 9.65 -11.28
CA LYS A 17 -22.62 10.34 -10.07
C LYS A 17 -21.94 9.35 -9.14
N TRP A 18 -20.82 9.77 -8.56
CA TRP A 18 -20.18 9.06 -7.46
C TRP A 18 -21.03 9.23 -6.20
N THR A 19 -21.41 8.12 -5.57
CA THR A 19 -22.13 8.14 -4.30
C THR A 19 -21.17 8.39 -3.14
N PRO A 20 -21.65 8.90 -1.99
CA PRO A 20 -20.81 9.07 -0.81
C PRO A 20 -20.11 7.78 -0.37
N GLU A 21 -20.80 6.64 -0.48
CA GLU A 21 -20.30 5.32 -0.10
C GLU A 21 -19.16 4.87 -1.05
N GLU A 22 -19.30 5.12 -2.35
CA GLU A 22 -18.23 4.84 -3.32
C GLU A 22 -16.98 5.71 -3.05
N LEU A 23 -17.18 6.98 -2.69
CA LEU A 23 -16.09 7.90 -2.37
C LEU A 23 -15.39 7.53 -1.06
N GLU A 24 -16.16 7.09 -0.05
CA GLU A 24 -15.63 6.57 1.20
C GLU A 24 -14.82 5.29 0.97
N TYR A 25 -15.37 4.35 0.21
CA TYR A 25 -14.68 3.12 -0.17
C TYR A 25 -13.37 3.44 -0.90
N LEU A 26 -13.41 4.34 -1.89
CA LEU A 26 -12.23 4.78 -2.60
C LEU A 26 -11.20 5.39 -1.62
N SER A 27 -11.61 6.30 -0.75
CA SER A 27 -10.71 6.94 0.22
C SER A 27 -10.05 5.94 1.17
N ASN A 28 -10.77 4.89 1.56
CA ASN A 28 -10.26 3.86 2.46
C ASN A 28 -9.28 2.92 1.78
N HIS A 29 -9.51 2.56 0.52
CA HIS A 29 -8.76 1.53 -0.19
C HIS A 29 -7.69 2.08 -1.16
N TYR A 30 -7.76 3.35 -1.56
CA TYR A 30 -6.88 3.91 -2.58
C TYR A 30 -5.41 3.90 -2.16
N GLY A 31 -4.60 3.13 -2.90
CA GLY A 31 -3.18 2.86 -2.61
C GLY A 31 -2.92 1.61 -1.78
N LEU A 32 -3.91 1.11 -1.02
CA LEU A 32 -3.82 -0.18 -0.34
C LEU A 32 -4.11 -1.36 -1.28
N VAL A 33 -5.02 -1.13 -2.24
CA VAL A 33 -5.48 -2.11 -3.22
C VAL A 33 -5.26 -1.56 -4.62
N SER A 34 -5.11 -2.45 -5.60
CA SER A 34 -4.95 -2.08 -7.02
C SER A 34 -6.18 -1.33 -7.55
N ASP A 35 -5.98 -0.45 -8.55
CA ASP A 35 -7.11 0.30 -9.13
C ASP A 35 -8.09 -0.64 -9.83
N GLU A 36 -7.59 -1.74 -10.39
CA GLU A 36 -8.37 -2.79 -11.02
C GLU A 36 -9.31 -3.45 -10.01
N THR A 37 -8.81 -3.74 -8.81
CA THR A 37 -9.64 -4.30 -7.73
C THR A 37 -10.66 -3.28 -7.24
N ILE A 38 -10.27 -2.01 -7.07
CA ILE A 38 -11.20 -0.95 -6.66
C ILE A 38 -12.29 -0.76 -7.73
N ALA A 39 -11.90 -0.72 -9.00
CA ALA A 39 -12.79 -0.62 -10.15
C ALA A 39 -13.79 -1.79 -10.19
N TYR A 40 -13.31 -3.02 -9.98
CA TYR A 40 -14.16 -4.21 -9.91
C TYR A 40 -15.18 -4.14 -8.76
N ASN A 41 -14.72 -3.75 -7.55
CA ASN A 41 -15.56 -3.67 -6.36
C ASN A 41 -16.62 -2.57 -6.48
N LEU A 42 -16.29 -1.44 -7.10
CA LEU A 42 -17.19 -0.31 -7.31
C LEU A 42 -18.00 -0.38 -8.61
N ASP A 43 -17.78 -1.39 -9.46
CA ASP A 43 -18.32 -1.45 -10.83
C ASP A 43 -18.07 -0.15 -11.63
N ARG A 44 -16.84 0.35 -11.54
CA ARG A 44 -16.34 1.54 -12.24
C ARG A 44 -15.21 1.17 -13.20
N SER A 45 -14.90 2.07 -14.13
CA SER A 45 -13.68 1.93 -14.91
C SER A 45 -12.46 2.35 -14.09
N VAL A 46 -11.30 1.76 -14.37
CA VAL A 46 -10.01 2.14 -13.78
C VAL A 46 -9.73 3.64 -13.98
N TYR A 47 -10.05 4.17 -15.16
CA TYR A 47 -9.97 5.60 -15.45
C TYR A 47 -10.87 6.43 -14.52
N GLY A 48 -12.12 6.00 -14.30
CA GLY A 48 -13.05 6.68 -13.40
C GLY A 48 -12.55 6.72 -11.96
N VAL A 49 -11.95 5.62 -11.48
CA VAL A 49 -11.32 5.53 -10.16
C VAL A 49 -10.17 6.55 -10.03
N ALA A 50 -9.27 6.59 -11.02
CA ALA A 50 -8.15 7.55 -11.02
C ALA A 50 -8.64 9.00 -11.04
N TRP A 51 -9.66 9.31 -11.85
CA TRP A 51 -10.24 10.64 -11.95
C TRP A 51 -10.95 11.06 -10.65
N ALA A 52 -11.69 10.16 -10.02
CA ALA A 52 -12.35 10.43 -8.74
C ALA A 52 -11.36 10.67 -7.61
N ALA A 53 -10.29 9.86 -7.53
CA ALA A 53 -9.22 10.05 -6.55
C ALA A 53 -8.50 11.40 -6.75
N HIS A 54 -8.25 11.79 -8.01
CA HIS A 54 -7.73 13.10 -8.36
C HIS A 54 -8.66 14.24 -7.88
N LYS A 55 -9.97 14.13 -8.14
CA LYS A 55 -10.97 15.11 -7.70
C LYS A 55 -11.03 15.25 -6.17
N LEU A 56 -10.89 14.15 -5.45
CA LEU A 56 -10.82 14.13 -3.99
C LEU A 56 -9.47 14.61 -3.43
N LYS A 57 -8.49 14.95 -4.28
CA LYS A 57 -7.11 15.30 -3.91
C LYS A 57 -6.46 14.26 -2.99
N ARG A 58 -6.85 12.99 -3.14
CA ARG A 58 -6.31 11.89 -2.32
C ARG A 58 -4.99 11.42 -2.91
N ARG A 59 -3.96 11.40 -2.06
CA ARG A 59 -2.72 10.68 -2.38
C ARG A 59 -2.93 9.19 -2.16
N ARG A 60 -2.22 8.38 -2.93
CA ARG A 60 -2.14 6.94 -2.68
C ARG A 60 -1.66 6.72 -1.26
N LYS A 61 -2.35 5.86 -0.51
CA LYS A 61 -1.76 5.25 0.68
C LYS A 61 -0.63 4.37 0.19
N ASP A 62 0.59 4.86 0.37
CA ASP A 62 1.78 4.20 -0.13
C ASP A 62 2.20 3.17 0.93
N ASN A 63 2.04 1.88 0.64
CA ASN A 63 2.42 0.77 1.53
C ASN A 63 3.94 0.56 1.51
N PHE A 64 4.68 1.52 2.09
CA PHE A 64 6.09 1.32 2.35
C PHE A 64 6.37 1.13 3.82
N TYR A 65 7.32 0.25 4.09
CA TYR A 65 7.95 0.14 5.39
C TYR A 65 9.07 1.16 5.50
N THR A 66 9.24 1.77 6.67
CA THR A 66 10.53 2.37 7.05
C THR A 66 11.52 1.27 7.45
N ALA A 67 12.82 1.58 7.56
CA ALA A 67 13.80 0.59 8.02
C ALA A 67 13.46 0.02 9.40
N THR A 68 13.01 0.90 10.31
CA THR A 68 12.57 0.53 11.67
C THR A 68 11.35 -0.36 11.64
N GLU A 69 10.34 0.01 10.86
CA GLU A 69 9.10 -0.76 10.76
C GLU A 69 9.33 -2.12 10.12
N LEU A 70 10.11 -2.18 9.04
CA LEU A 70 10.51 -3.44 8.41
C LEU A 70 11.26 -4.35 9.39
N ALA A 71 12.18 -3.79 10.18
CA ALA A 71 12.90 -4.56 11.21
C ALA A 71 11.93 -5.13 12.24
N ARG A 72 10.98 -4.32 12.74
CA ARG A 72 9.94 -4.79 13.69
C ARG A 72 9.08 -5.89 13.08
N THR A 73 8.60 -5.72 11.85
CA THR A 73 7.77 -6.71 11.16
C THR A 73 8.49 -8.05 10.97
N LEU A 74 9.81 -8.02 10.72
CA LEU A 74 10.63 -9.23 10.55
C LEU A 74 11.16 -9.79 11.88
N GLY A 75 10.76 -9.26 13.04
CA GLY A 75 11.26 -9.71 14.34
C GLY A 75 12.75 -9.38 14.58
N ILE A 76 13.29 -8.40 13.88
CA ILE A 76 14.69 -7.99 13.97
C ILE A 76 14.84 -6.88 15.01
N ALA A 77 15.60 -7.17 16.06
CA ALA A 77 15.81 -6.24 17.17
C ALA A 77 16.48 -4.92 16.77
N LYS A 78 17.34 -4.92 15.75
CA LYS A 78 18.21 -3.80 15.37
C LYS A 78 17.94 -3.33 13.93
N PRO A 79 17.34 -2.14 13.71
CA PRO A 79 17.07 -1.59 12.38
C PRO A 79 18.32 -1.45 11.50
N GLU A 80 19.50 -1.36 12.10
CA GLU A 80 20.79 -1.27 11.39
C GLU A 80 21.04 -2.48 10.50
N ARG A 81 20.46 -3.65 10.80
CA ARG A 81 20.55 -4.82 9.92
C ARG A 81 19.89 -4.56 8.56
N VAL A 82 18.72 -3.91 8.55
CA VAL A 82 18.02 -3.52 7.32
C VAL A 82 18.87 -2.53 6.53
N ILE A 83 19.48 -1.55 7.20
CA ILE A 83 20.42 -0.60 6.59
C ILE A 83 21.62 -1.35 5.98
N GLY A 84 22.14 -2.35 6.68
CA GLY A 84 23.21 -3.23 6.20
C GLY A 84 22.84 -3.95 4.90
N TRP A 85 21.61 -4.45 4.77
CA TRP A 85 21.16 -5.08 3.53
C TRP A 85 21.11 -4.12 2.35
N VAL A 86 20.69 -2.87 2.58
CA VAL A 86 20.72 -1.82 1.56
C VAL A 86 22.14 -1.52 1.11
N ARG A 87 23.06 -1.31 2.07
CA ARG A 87 24.47 -1.01 1.78
C ARG A 87 25.17 -2.14 1.01
N ARG A 88 24.78 -3.39 1.23
CA ARG A 88 25.27 -4.56 0.49
C ARG A 88 24.55 -4.77 -0.85
N GLY A 89 23.58 -3.94 -1.19
CA GLY A 89 22.79 -4.05 -2.42
C GLY A 89 21.77 -5.18 -2.43
N TRP A 90 21.50 -5.82 -1.29
CA TRP A 90 20.58 -6.95 -1.20
C TRP A 90 19.11 -6.52 -1.18
N LEU A 91 18.82 -5.40 -0.54
CA LEU A 91 17.48 -4.84 -0.46
C LEU A 91 17.47 -3.47 -1.13
N LYS A 92 16.63 -3.30 -2.16
CA LYS A 92 16.46 -2.00 -2.81
C LYS A 92 15.54 -1.10 -1.98
N CYS A 93 15.90 0.17 -1.85
CA CYS A 93 15.09 1.19 -1.20
C CYS A 93 15.00 2.44 -2.07
N ARG A 94 14.11 3.35 -1.70
CA ARG A 94 14.09 4.73 -2.24
C ARG A 94 14.03 5.74 -1.10
N LYS A 95 14.35 6.99 -1.40
CA LYS A 95 14.09 8.10 -0.48
C LYS A 95 12.58 8.35 -0.43
N GLY A 96 12.01 8.34 0.76
CA GLY A 96 10.59 8.56 0.99
C GLY A 96 10.20 10.02 1.14
N PRO A 97 8.91 10.31 1.35
CA PRO A 97 8.44 11.67 1.62
C PRO A 97 8.72 12.12 3.07
N LEU A 98 8.97 11.17 3.98
CA LEU A 98 9.18 11.43 5.40
C LEU A 98 10.62 11.87 5.69
N ARG A 99 10.78 12.75 6.68
CA ARG A 99 12.07 13.20 7.21
C ARG A 99 12.29 12.69 8.63
N ALA A 100 13.53 12.33 8.92
CA ALA A 100 14.04 12.07 10.26
C ALA A 100 15.13 13.12 10.54
N GLY A 101 14.72 14.24 11.14
CA GLY A 101 15.55 15.43 11.25
C GLY A 101 15.92 15.98 9.87
N LEU A 102 17.23 16.15 9.61
CA LEU A 102 17.75 16.63 8.33
C LEU A 102 17.74 15.57 7.22
N ASN A 103 17.60 14.29 7.57
CA ASN A 103 17.71 13.18 6.63
C ASN A 103 16.35 12.72 6.10
N THR A 104 16.31 12.31 4.84
CA THR A 104 15.13 11.66 4.26
C THR A 104 15.10 10.18 4.66
N VAL A 105 13.93 9.70 5.10
CA VAL A 105 13.74 8.31 5.50
C VAL A 105 13.82 7.39 4.28
N TRP A 106 14.47 6.23 4.43
CA TRP A 106 14.41 5.16 3.44
C TRP A 106 13.09 4.41 3.54
N VAL A 107 12.46 4.20 2.39
CA VAL A 107 11.19 3.50 2.28
C VAL A 107 11.33 2.26 1.39
N PHE A 108 10.68 1.18 1.81
CA PHE A 108 10.75 -0.15 1.21
C PHE A 108 9.38 -0.59 0.72
N ASN A 109 9.25 -0.92 -0.56
CA ASN A 109 8.02 -1.47 -1.12
C ASN A 109 7.88 -2.96 -0.77
N GLU A 110 6.67 -3.36 -0.40
CA GLU A 110 6.30 -4.75 -0.15
C GLU A 110 6.80 -5.70 -1.25
N LYS A 111 6.59 -5.38 -2.54
CA LYS A 111 7.04 -6.22 -3.67
C LYS A 111 8.55 -6.45 -3.64
N THR A 112 9.32 -5.42 -3.26
CA THR A 112 10.77 -5.51 -3.15
C THR A 112 11.18 -6.34 -1.94
N VAL A 113 10.50 -6.16 -0.81
CA VAL A 113 10.73 -6.93 0.42
C VAL A 113 10.42 -8.41 0.19
N VAL A 114 9.26 -8.75 -0.39
CA VAL A 114 8.88 -10.12 -0.73
C VAL A 114 9.89 -10.75 -1.68
N LYS A 115 10.32 -10.03 -2.72
CA LYS A 115 11.36 -10.52 -3.63
C LYS A 115 12.67 -10.82 -2.89
N PHE A 116 13.09 -9.93 -2.00
CA PHE A 116 14.28 -10.10 -1.17
C PHE A 116 14.18 -11.34 -0.26
N LEU A 117 13.06 -11.51 0.45
CA LEU A 117 12.84 -12.65 1.33
C LEU A 117 12.83 -13.99 0.57
N ARG A 118 12.23 -14.03 -0.63
CA ARG A 118 12.27 -15.22 -1.50
C ARG A 118 13.68 -15.61 -1.92
N GLN A 119 14.55 -14.63 -2.14
CA GLN A 119 15.94 -14.88 -2.51
C GLN A 119 16.81 -15.29 -1.30
N ARG A 120 16.34 -15.02 -0.09
CA ARG A 120 17.06 -15.25 1.17
C ARG A 120 16.11 -15.77 2.25
N PRO A 121 15.58 -17.00 2.11
CA PRO A 121 14.58 -17.55 3.03
C PRO A 121 15.13 -17.89 4.43
N TRP A 122 16.45 -17.92 4.61
CA TRP A 122 17.12 -18.24 5.89
C TRP A 122 17.30 -17.03 6.82
N LEU A 123 16.68 -15.90 6.48
CA LEU A 123 16.73 -14.66 7.26
C LEU A 123 15.71 -14.65 8.39
#